data_AF-A0A7C7ECJ5-F1
#
_entry.id   AF-A0A7C7ECJ5-F1
#
_cell.length_a   1.000
_cell.length_b   1.000
_cell.length_c   1.000
_cell.angle_alpha   90.00
_cell.angle_beta   90.00
_cell.angle_gamma   90.00
#
_symmetry.space_group_name_H-M   'P 1'
#
loop_
_entity.id
_entity.type
_entity.pdbx_description
1 polymer ?
#
loop_
_entity_poly.entity_id
_entity_poly.type
_entity_poly.pdbx_seq_one_letter_code
_entity_poly.pdbx_strand_id
1 'polypeptide(L)' 'MRFDVSFLTGAGFSAEFGISNSTPETSAFQRAIAENSRKNIALFPNHKIGHNSFLKDINARKIDILITD' A
#
# COMPACT_ATOMS: atom_id res chain seq x y z
N MET A 1 7.23 -6.45 -16.49
CA MET A 1 8.06 -6.99 -15.38
C MET A 1 7.15 -7.73 -14.42
N ARG A 2 7.62 -8.79 -13.78
CA ARG A 2 6.82 -9.55 -12.81
C ARG A 2 7.67 -9.77 -11.57
N PHE A 3 7.17 -9.35 -10.42
CA PHE A 3 7.88 -9.42 -9.15
C PHE A 3 7.33 -10.56 -8.30
N ASP A 4 8.20 -11.26 -7.56
CA ASP A 4 7.75 -12.29 -6.63
C ASP A 4 7.15 -11.69 -5.36
N VAL A 5 7.78 -10.64 -4.82
CA VAL A 5 7.34 -9.94 -3.61
C VAL A 5 7.54 -8.43 -3.79
N SER A 6 6.57 -7.63 -3.35
CA SER A 6 6.74 -6.20 -3.17
C SER A 6 6.58 -5.80 -1.70
N PHE A 7 7.31 -4.76 -1.31
CA PHE A 7 7.17 -4.10 -0.03
C PHE A 7 6.65 -2.69 -0.28
N LEU A 8 5.50 -2.38 0.31
CA LEU A 8 4.73 -1.18 0.04
C LEU A 8 4.55 -0.38 1.33
N THR A 9 4.66 0.94 1.21
CA THR A 9 4.46 1.89 2.31
C THR A 9 3.68 3.09 1.81
N GLY A 10 3.27 3.96 2.71
CA GLY A 10 2.57 5.18 2.35
C GLY A 10 2.34 6.12 3.52
N ALA A 11 1.47 7.09 3.30
CA ALA A 11 1.09 8.07 4.30
C ALA A 11 0.13 7.49 5.35
N GLY A 12 -0.72 6.53 4.98
CA GLY A 12 -1.59 5.81 5.91
C GLY A 12 -2.15 4.51 5.33
N PHE A 13 -2.64 3.62 6.19
CA PHE A 13 -3.28 2.37 5.80
C PHE A 13 -4.60 2.15 6.54
N SER A 14 -5.66 1.76 5.85
CA SER A 14 -6.90 1.30 6.48
C SER A 14 -7.53 0.14 5.73
N ALA A 15 -8.44 -0.61 6.37
CA ALA A 15 -9.12 -1.72 5.73
C ALA A 15 -10.04 -1.28 4.57
N GLU A 16 -10.66 -0.10 4.69
CA GLU A 16 -11.61 0.42 3.69
C GLU A 16 -10.90 1.09 2.51
N PHE A 17 -9.80 1.80 2.80
CA PHE A 17 -9.10 2.61 1.81
C PHE A 17 -7.83 1.93 1.26
N GLY A 18 -7.24 1.01 2.03
CA GLY A 18 -5.96 0.41 1.75
C GLY A 18 -4.82 1.40 1.97
N ILE A 19 -3.79 1.33 1.13
CA ILE A 19 -2.69 2.30 1.16
C ILE A 19 -3.21 3.65 0.65
N SER A 20 -2.83 4.71 1.34
CA SER A 20 -3.11 6.09 0.94
C SER A 20 -1.82 6.91 0.91
N ASN A 21 -1.75 7.85 -0.03
CA ASN A 21 -0.57 8.67 -0.29
C ASN A 21 -0.92 10.13 -0.56
N SER A 22 0.11 10.96 -0.67
CA SER A 22 -0.02 12.41 -0.84
C SER A 22 0.05 12.86 -2.30
N THR A 23 0.70 12.09 -3.19
CA THR A 23 0.96 12.49 -4.58
C THR A 23 0.46 11.45 -5.59
N PRO A 24 -0.09 11.88 -6.75
CA PRO A 24 -0.56 10.97 -7.79
C PRO A 24 0.55 10.09 -8.41
N GLU A 25 1.75 10.62 -8.57
CA GLU A 25 2.88 9.95 -9.22
C GLU A 25 3.35 8.73 -8.41
N THR A 26 3.49 8.91 -7.09
CA THR A 26 3.84 7.82 -6.18
C THR A 26 2.74 6.76 -6.19
N SER A 27 1.47 7.19 -6.22
CA SER A 27 0.36 6.24 -6.27
C SER A 27 0.31 5.43 -7.57
N ALA A 28 0.46 6.09 -8.71
CA ALA A 28 0.49 5.40 -10.00
C ALA A 28 1.62 4.36 -10.06
N PHE A 29 2.81 4.72 -9.55
CA PHE A 29 3.95 3.82 -9.49
C PHE A 29 3.70 2.62 -8.55
N GLN A 30 3.27 2.88 -7.31
CA GLN A 30 3.02 1.81 -6.34
C GLN A 30 1.91 0.87 -6.81
N ARG A 31 0.83 1.40 -7.40
CA ARG A 31 -0.23 0.58 -8.00
C ARG A 31 0.32 -0.33 -9.10
N ALA A 32 1.15 0.19 -10.01
CA ALA A 32 1.76 -0.61 -11.06
C ALA A 32 2.65 -1.74 -10.49
N ILE A 33 3.41 -1.48 -9.42
CA ILE A 33 4.19 -2.52 -8.73
C ILE A 33 3.27 -3.57 -8.11
N ALA A 34 2.25 -3.15 -7.36
CA ALA A 34 1.33 -4.06 -6.67
C ALA A 34 0.51 -4.94 -7.62
N GLU A 35 0.17 -4.43 -8.81
CA GLU A 35 -0.52 -5.18 -9.85
C GLU A 35 0.38 -6.22 -10.54
N ASN A 36 1.70 -5.98 -10.57
CA ASN A 36 2.67 -6.86 -11.21
C ASN A 36 3.45 -7.75 -10.22
N SER A 37 3.01 -7.79 -8.96
CA SER A 37 3.62 -8.58 -7.89
C SER A 37 2.76 -9.78 -7.54
N ARG A 38 3.41 -10.93 -7.31
CA ARG A 38 2.71 -12.15 -6.83
C ARG A 38 2.28 -12.06 -5.37
N LYS A 39 3.04 -11.31 -4.57
CA LYS A 39 2.76 -11.06 -3.15
C LYS A 39 3.08 -9.61 -2.80
N ASN A 40 2.17 -8.96 -2.08
CA ASN A 40 2.30 -7.59 -1.62
C ASN A 40 2.32 -7.54 -0.10
N ILE A 41 3.41 -6.99 0.46
CA ILE A 41 3.61 -6.83 1.89
C ILE A 41 3.57 -5.34 2.21
N ALA A 42 2.64 -4.92 3.06
CA ALA A 42 2.56 -3.56 3.56
C ALA A 42 3.39 -3.41 4.84
N LEU A 43 4.21 -2.36 4.94
CA LEU A 43 4.89 -1.99 6.17
C LEU A 43 4.47 -0.60 6.63
N PHE A 44 3.89 -0.54 7.82
CA PHE A 44 3.40 0.70 8.41
C PHE A 44 3.66 0.69 9.92
N PRO A 45 4.15 1.80 10.49
CA PRO A 45 4.08 2.02 11.92
C PRO A 45 2.63 1.90 12.42
N ASN A 46 2.42 1.35 13.62
CA ASN A 46 1.08 1.13 14.19
C ASN A 46 0.22 2.41 14.20
N HIS A 47 0.82 3.57 14.43
CA HIS A 47 0.13 4.87 14.47
C HIS A 47 -0.35 5.37 13.10
N LYS A 48 -0.04 4.66 12.01
CA LYS A 48 -0.56 4.94 10.66
C LYS A 48 -1.72 4.01 10.26
N ILE A 49 -2.07 3.04 11.11
CA ILE A 49 -3.18 2.12 10.87
C ILE A 49 -4.51 2.80 11.23
N GLY A 50 -5.51 2.67 10.37
CA GLY A 50 -6.81 3.33 10.50
C GLY A 50 -6.81 4.78 10.00
N HIS A 51 -5.69 5.28 9.48
CA HIS A 51 -5.57 6.64 8.96
C HIS A 51 -5.58 6.66 7.43
N ASN A 52 -6.36 7.58 6.87
CA ASN A 52 -6.42 7.82 5.43
C ASN A 52 -5.78 9.17 5.11
N SER A 53 -4.97 9.20 4.06
CA SER A 53 -4.49 10.42 3.41
C SER A 53 -5.34 10.77 2.19
N PHE A 54 -5.02 11.90 1.55
CA PHE A 54 -5.83 12.53 0.51
C PHE A 54 -6.13 11.63 -0.69
N LEU A 55 -5.17 10.80 -1.13
CA LEU A 55 -5.32 9.94 -2.30
C LEU A 55 -5.37 8.46 -1.92
N LYS A 56 -6.37 7.76 -2.46
CA LYS A 56 -6.46 6.30 -2.43
C LYS A 56 -5.46 5.69 -3.40
N ASP A 57 -4.60 4.83 -2.92
CA ASP A 57 -3.54 4.23 -3.71
C ASP A 57 -3.84 2.77 -4.09
N ILE A 58 -3.64 1.86 -3.15
CA ILE A 58 -3.77 0.40 -3.36
C ILE A 58 -4.85 -0.12 -2.44
N ASN A 59 -5.82 -0.85 -2.98
CA ASN A 59 -6.88 -1.46 -2.19
C ASN A 59 -6.31 -2.47 -1.17
N ALA A 60 -6.80 -2.45 0.07
CA ALA A 60 -6.37 -3.38 1.12
C ALA A 60 -6.46 -4.86 0.69
N ARG A 61 -7.43 -5.23 -0.16
CA ARG A 61 -7.58 -6.59 -0.70
C ARG A 61 -6.41 -7.08 -1.57
N LYS A 62 -5.54 -6.17 -2.02
CA LYS A 62 -4.32 -6.50 -2.77
C LYS A 62 -3.12 -6.73 -1.85
N ILE A 63 -3.24 -6.48 -0.55
CA ILE A 63 -2.18 -6.66 0.44
C ILE A 63 -2.35 -8.02 1.09
N ASP A 64 -1.32 -8.86 1.00
CA ASP A 64 -1.35 -10.23 1.55
C ASP A 64 -0.89 -10.26 3.01
N ILE A 65 0.06 -9.39 3.36
CA ILE A 65 0.63 -9.30 4.71
C ILE A 65 0.76 -7.84 5.09
N LEU A 66 0.32 -7.50 6.31
CA LEU A 66 0.60 -6.23 6.96
C LEU A 66 1.58 -6.47 8.11
N ILE A 67 2.68 -5.73 8.13
CA ILE A 67 3.67 -5.74 9.21
C ILE A 67 3.66 -4.36 9.88
N THR A 68 3.59 -4.37 11.21
CA THR A 68 3.72 -3.18 12.06
C THR A 68 4.81 -3.39 13.11
N ASP A 69 5.28 -2.30 13.71
CA ASP A 69 6.04 -2.34 14.97
C ASP A 69 5.17 -2.75 16.16
#